data_AF-A0A367AZG2-F1
#
_entry.id   AF-A0A367AZG2-F1
#
_cell.length_a   1.000
_cell.length_b   1.000
_cell.length_c   1.000
_cell.angle_alpha   90.00
_cell.angle_beta   90.00
_cell.angle_gamma   90.00
#
_symmetry.space_group_name_H-M   'P 1'
#
loop_
_entity.id
_entity.type
_entity.pdbx_description
1 polymer ?
#
loop_
_entity_poly.entity_id
_entity_poly.type
_entity_poly.pdbx_seq_one_letter_code
_entity_poly.pdbx_strand_id
1 'polypeptide(L)' 'MYGIADHWGYGQIITAAWLRIDADRERGGAYAVHARLNEETLRTHKPATEQRGEPCTACGQEWPCAEFGNVFAPD' A
#
# COMPACT_ATOMS: atom_id res chain seq x y z
N MET A 1 10.77 3.89 -9.23
CA MET A 1 11.22 3.39 -7.93
C MET A 1 10.51 2.06 -7.65
N TYR A 2 10.79 1.05 -8.48
CA TYR A 2 10.11 -0.26 -8.49
C TYR A 2 11.19 -1.33 -8.37
N GLY A 3 11.33 -1.99 -7.22
CA GLY A 3 12.35 -3.05 -7.10
C GLY A 3 12.38 -3.81 -5.78
N ILE A 4 11.78 -3.27 -4.70
CA ILE A 4 11.83 -3.94 -3.39
C ILE A 4 10.71 -4.99 -3.25
N ALA A 5 9.57 -4.83 -3.93
CA ALA A 5 8.40 -5.70 -3.77
C ALA A 5 8.15 -6.67 -4.93
N ASP A 6 9.03 -6.75 -5.94
CA ASP A 6 8.76 -7.55 -7.15
C ASP A 6 8.71 -9.07 -6.90
N HIS A 7 9.29 -9.52 -5.78
CA HIS A 7 9.32 -10.91 -5.34
C HIS A 7 8.42 -11.19 -4.13
N TRP A 8 7.65 -10.19 -3.66
CA TRP A 8 6.80 -10.33 -2.48
C TRP A 8 5.40 -10.80 -2.85
N GLY A 9 4.85 -11.71 -2.06
CA GLY A 9 3.42 -12.06 -2.11
C GLY A 9 2.53 -10.97 -1.52
N TYR A 10 1.22 -11.06 -1.77
CA TYR A 10 0.23 -10.09 -1.27
C TYR A 10 0.37 -9.82 0.24
N GLY A 11 0.42 -10.87 1.06
CA GLY A 11 0.52 -10.73 2.51
C GLY A 11 1.78 -9.99 2.98
N GLN A 12 2.93 -10.20 2.32
CA GLN A 12 4.17 -9.48 2.63
C GLN A 12 4.05 -8.00 2.29
N ILE A 13 3.46 -7.68 1.13
CA ILE A 13 3.23 -6.30 0.69
C ILE A 13 2.27 -5.57 1.64
N ILE A 14 1.15 -6.19 2.00
CA ILE A 14 0.18 -5.62 2.95
C ILE A 14 0.80 -5.41 4.34
N THR A 15 1.58 -6.38 4.82
CA THR A 15 2.28 -6.26 6.11
C THR A 15 3.27 -5.10 6.10
N ALA A 16 4.08 -4.97 5.04
CA ALA A 16 5.05 -3.88 4.92
C ALA A 16 4.37 -2.50 4.86
N ALA A 17 3.23 -2.40 4.18
CA ALA A 17 2.46 -1.17 4.12
C ALA A 17 1.86 -0.79 5.49
N TRP A 18 1.31 -1.75 6.25
CA TRP A 18 0.85 -1.49 7.61
C TRP A 18 1.97 -1.04 8.55
N LEU A 19 3.15 -1.66 8.48
CA LEU A 19 4.30 -1.24 9.28
C LEU A 19 4.71 0.22 8.98
N ARG A 20 4.66 0.65 7.72
CA ARG A 20 4.92 2.05 7.35
C ARG A 20 3.84 2.99 7.89
N ILE A 21 2.57 2.62 7.77
CA ILE A 21 1.44 3.40 8.31
C ILE A 21 1.59 3.58 9.82
N ASP A 22 1.91 2.51 10.55
CA ASP A 22 2.08 2.59 12.00
C ASP A 22 3.29 3.45 12.38
N ALA A 23 4.41 3.36 11.66
CA ALA A 23 5.56 4.26 11.85
C ALA A 23 5.20 5.74 11.61
N ASP A 24 4.38 6.04 10.59
CA ASP A 24 3.91 7.40 10.32
C ASP A 24 2.97 7.91 11.42
N ARG A 25 2.10 7.04 11.97
CA ARG A 25 1.25 7.38 13.13
C ARG A 25 2.07 7.70 14.37
N GLU A 26 3.07 6.87 14.67
CA GLU A 26 3.96 7.05 15.81
C GLU A 26 4.77 8.35 15.71
N ARG A 27 5.20 8.72 14.50
CA ARG A 27 5.89 9.99 14.24
C ARG A 27 4.98 11.21 14.49
N GLY A 28 3.68 11.07 14.23
CA GLY A 28 2.67 12.09 14.51
C GLY A 28 2.75 13.33 13.63
N GLY A 29 2.04 14.40 14.02
CA GLY A 29 1.99 15.66 13.26
C GLY A 29 1.40 15.46 11.86
N ALA A 30 2.08 15.99 10.83
CA ALA A 30 1.67 15.84 9.43
C ALA A 30 1.66 14.37 8.96
N TYR A 31 2.53 13.52 9.55
CA TYR A 31 2.61 12.10 9.21
C TYR A 31 1.36 11.33 9.67
N ALA A 32 0.64 11.81 10.68
CA ALA A 32 -0.65 11.21 11.06
C ALA A 32 -1.71 11.37 9.94
N VAL A 33 -1.65 12.44 9.15
CA VAL A 33 -2.51 12.63 7.97
C VAL A 33 -2.10 11.68 6.85
N HIS A 34 -0.80 11.56 6.59
CA HIS A 34 -0.28 10.60 5.60
C HIS A 34 -0.67 9.16 5.96
N ALA A 35 -0.52 8.77 7.23
CA ALA A 35 -0.94 7.47 7.72
C ALA A 35 -2.42 7.19 7.46
N ARG A 36 -3.29 8.18 7.67
CA ARG A 36 -4.73 8.05 7.40
C ARG A 36 -5.02 7.85 5.90
N LEU A 37 -4.35 8.62 5.04
CA LEU A 37 -4.51 8.49 3.58
C LEU A 37 -3.98 7.15 3.06
N ASN A 38 -2.84 6.71 3.59
CA ASN A 38 -2.24 5.42 3.24
C ASN A 38 -3.11 4.25 3.72
N GLU A 39 -3.72 4.36 4.90
CA GLU A 39 -4.70 3.38 5.38
C GLU A 39 -5.94 3.29 4.48
N GLU A 40 -6.49 4.42 4.06
CA GLU A 40 -7.62 4.45 3.13
C GLU A 40 -7.26 3.82 1.79
N THR A 41 -6.08 4.16 1.27
CA THR A 41 -5.53 3.57 0.05
C THR A 41 -5.41 2.06 0.16
N LEU A 42 -4.91 1.55 1.29
CA LEU A 42 -4.72 0.11 1.49
C LEU A 42 -6.03 -0.66 1.60
N ARG A 43 -7.07 -0.04 2.19
CA ARG A 43 -8.41 -0.64 2.30
C ARG A 43 -9.14 -0.67 0.96
N THR A 44 -8.90 0.32 0.10
CA THR A 44 -9.58 0.52 -1.18
C THR A 44 -8.87 -0.19 -2.33
N HIS A 45 -7.56 -0.02 -2.46
CA HIS A 45 -6.77 -0.52 -3.59
C HIS A 45 -6.23 -1.93 -3.33
N LYS A 46 -7.10 -2.93 -3.41
CA LYS A 46 -6.76 -4.36 -3.25
C LYS A 46 -7.41 -5.24 -4.33
N PRO A 47 -6.82 -6.40 -4.66
CA PRO A 47 -7.44 -7.39 -5.52
C PRO A 47 -8.54 -8.15 -4.79
N ALA A 48 -9.41 -8.84 -5.53
CA ALA A 48 -10.54 -9.57 -4.95
C ALA A 48 -10.12 -10.82 -4.17
N THR A 49 -9.05 -11.50 -4.61
CA THR A 49 -8.63 -12.79 -4.01
C THR A 49 -7.32 -12.70 -3.21
N GLU A 50 -6.85 -11.49 -2.91
CA GLU A 50 -5.63 -11.29 -2.12
C GLU A 50 -4.37 -11.90 -2.79
N GLN A 51 -4.29 -11.80 -4.12
CA GLN A 51 -3.17 -12.28 -4.92
C GLN A 51 -2.47 -11.15 -5.68
N ARG A 52 -1.14 -11.22 -5.78
CA ARG A 52 -0.35 -10.27 -6.59
C ARG A 52 -0.58 -10.53 -8.08
N GLY A 53 -0.57 -9.46 -8.88
CA GLY A 53 -0.82 -9.53 -10.31
C GLY A 53 -2.32 -9.56 -10.67
N GLU A 54 -3.20 -9.70 -9.69
CA GLU A 54 -4.64 -9.61 -9.94
C GLU A 54 -5.10 -8.17 -10.13
N PRO A 55 -6.19 -7.94 -10.86
CA PRO A 55 -6.75 -6.60 -11.01
C PRO A 55 -7.20 -6.04 -9.66
N CYS A 56 -6.79 -4.81 -9.39
CA CYS A 56 -7.28 -4.01 -8.28
C CYS A 56 -8.78 -3.75 -8.46
N THR A 57 -9.57 -4.01 -7.42
CA THR A 57 -11.03 -3.86 -7.46
C THR A 57 -11.49 -2.40 -7.58
N ALA A 58 -10.67 -1.44 -7.18
CA ALA A 58 -10.99 -0.01 -7.24
C ALA A 58 -10.69 0.64 -8.60
N CYS A 59 -9.57 0.30 -9.23
CA CYS A 59 -9.11 0.97 -10.45
C CYS A 59 -8.88 0.05 -11.66
N GLY A 60 -9.00 -1.27 -11.50
CA GLY A 60 -8.87 -2.26 -12.57
C GLY A 60 -7.44 -2.54 -13.06
N GLN A 61 -6.44 -1.78 -12.59
CA GLN A 61 -5.02 -2.02 -12.92
C GLN A 61 -4.48 -3.26 -12.21
N GLU A 62 -3.40 -3.84 -12.74
CA GLU A 62 -2.64 -4.90 -12.07
C GLU A 62 -2.21 -4.46 -10.66
N TRP A 63 -2.44 -5.30 -9.66
CA TRP A 63 -2.07 -5.03 -8.28
C TRP A 63 -0.65 -5.54 -7.97
N PRO A 64 0.23 -4.73 -7.35
CA PRO A 64 -0.04 -3.42 -6.76
C PRO A 64 -0.15 -2.32 -7.81
N CYS A 65 -1.27 -1.60 -7.80
CA CYS A 65 -1.52 -0.52 -8.76
C CYS A 65 -0.79 0.77 -8.34
N ALA A 66 -0.73 1.76 -9.23
CA ALA A 66 0.01 3.01 -8.98
C ALA A 66 -0.46 3.73 -7.69
N GLU A 67 -1.77 3.78 -7.45
CA GLU A 67 -2.33 4.39 -6.24
C GLU A 67 -1.86 3.67 -4.96
N PHE A 68 -1.88 2.34 -4.95
CA PHE A 68 -1.33 1.58 -3.83
C PHE A 68 0.19 1.80 -3.69
N GLY A 69 0.91 1.91 -4.81
CA GLY A 69 2.35 2.17 -4.82
C GLY A 69 2.74 3.47 -4.10
N ASN A 70 1.86 4.46 -4.07
CA ASN A 70 2.09 5.73 -3.36
C ASN A 70 2.28 5.53 -1.85
N VAL A 71 1.76 4.45 -1.27
CA VAL A 71 2.01 4.10 0.14
C VAL A 71 3.51 3.93 0.41
N PHE A 72 4.30 3.50 -0.57
CA PHE A 72 5.74 3.30 -0.46
C PHE A 72 6.58 4.40 -1.11
N ALA A 73 5.96 5.48 -1.58
CA ALA A 73 6.71 6.62 -2.09
C ALA A 73 7.52 7.28 -0.94
N PRO A 74 8.74 7.76 -1.21
CA PRO A 74 9.51 8.52 -0.22
C PRO A 74 8.80 9.84 0.12
N ASP A 75 8.93 10.25 1.38
CA ASP A 75 8.35 11.49 1.92
C ASP A 75 9.06 12.76 1.40
#